data_AF-A0A3A4PN94-F1
#
_entry.id   AF-A0A3A4PN94-F1
#
_cell.length_a   1.000
_cell.length_b   1.000
_cell.length_c   1.000
_cell.angle_alpha   90.00
_cell.angle_beta   90.00
_cell.angle_gamma   90.00
#
_symmetry.space_group_name_H-M   'P 1'
#
loop_
_entity.id
_entity.type
_entity.pdbx_description
1 polymer ?
#
loop_
_entity_poly.entity_id
_entity_poly.type
_entity_poly.pdbx_seq_one_letter_code
_entity_poly.pdbx_strand_id
1 'polypeptide(L)'
;MDAAGAGRLRVQVLLPRCRAGSRDRGQGGIPQDRARGDQGRISRGGMHGRPPGTGHYEVAMREDEGMVVMAAKEGSGKGRHGNDAGWRARASGALIRGVLGIPGLNRVHPWLREDKTDARWLPINADIQIPGDAPMPLMLLERFIEEASHRVIIDYCGCRKGWHCEDYPVEIGCLMMGESALEIKKFPGREVGAEEARGHARRAVEAGLVPIVGKVRADNYIFDVKDRSRMLTVCFCCECCCVTRFTRYVPLKRLEPLQPRLEGISMQVTESCTGCGKCARHCYIQAIQVVDKKVVIGDYCRACGRCAGACPEGAIEMRIDDPDFLDKTYDRIRSYVKYD
;
A
#
# COMPACT_ATOMS: atom_id res chain seq x y z
N MET A 1 15.72 2.76 -46.14
CA MET A 1 14.55 2.22 -45.43
C MET A 1 14.97 2.08 -43.98
N ASP A 2 14.66 3.10 -43.21
CA ASP A 2 15.24 3.40 -41.90
C ASP A 2 14.69 2.50 -40.79
N ALA A 3 15.59 1.97 -39.98
CA ALA A 3 15.27 1.38 -38.69
C ALA A 3 14.94 2.51 -37.71
N ALA A 4 13.65 2.73 -37.45
CA ALA A 4 13.18 3.69 -36.46
C ALA A 4 13.70 3.29 -35.05
N GLY A 5 14.43 4.21 -34.43
CA GLY A 5 15.22 3.98 -33.24
C GLY A 5 14.42 3.66 -31.98
N ALA A 6 14.88 2.66 -31.24
CA ALA A 6 14.50 2.44 -29.84
C ALA A 6 15.02 3.63 -29.00
N GLY A 7 14.15 4.60 -28.73
CA GLY A 7 14.46 5.76 -27.88
C GLY A 7 14.75 5.31 -26.44
N ARG A 8 15.90 5.73 -25.90
CA ARG A 8 16.25 5.51 -24.49
C ARG A 8 15.50 6.54 -23.63
N LEU A 9 14.47 6.12 -22.90
CA LEU A 9 13.82 6.98 -21.90
C LEU A 9 14.55 6.91 -20.56
N ARG A 10 14.86 8.07 -19.97
CA ARG A 10 15.38 8.17 -18.60
C ARG A 10 14.22 8.20 -17.62
N VAL A 11 14.05 7.13 -16.86
CA VAL A 11 13.02 7.00 -15.81
C VAL A 11 13.62 7.30 -14.44
N GLN A 12 12.95 8.13 -13.64
CA GLN A 12 13.32 8.35 -12.23
C GLN A 12 12.37 7.56 -11.31
N VAL A 13 12.90 6.55 -10.62
CA VAL A 13 12.17 5.80 -9.58
C VAL A 13 12.63 6.27 -8.21
N LEU A 14 11.72 6.86 -7.43
CA LEU A 14 12.00 7.35 -6.08
C LEU A 14 11.59 6.28 -5.05
N LEU A 15 12.54 5.85 -4.21
CA LEU A 15 12.26 4.85 -3.17
C LEU A 15 11.57 5.50 -1.96
N PRO A 16 10.51 4.89 -1.40
CA PRO A 16 9.94 5.32 -0.13
C PRO A 16 10.99 5.21 0.98
N ARG A 17 11.17 6.25 1.79
CA ARG A 17 11.95 6.16 3.03
C ARG A 17 11.05 5.65 4.14
N CYS A 18 11.35 4.47 4.67
CA CYS A 18 10.91 4.10 6.01
C CYS A 18 11.98 4.63 6.98
N ARG A 19 11.60 5.32 8.07
CA ARG A 19 12.51 5.52 9.21
C ARG A 19 12.64 4.21 9.98
N ALA A 20 13.07 3.14 9.30
CA ALA A 20 13.42 1.90 9.97
C ALA A 20 14.80 2.09 10.58
N GLY A 21 14.86 2.48 11.86
CA GLY A 21 16.03 2.33 12.72
C GLY A 21 17.30 3.03 12.23
N SER A 22 17.32 4.35 12.22
CA SER A 22 18.57 5.09 12.48
C SER A 22 18.40 5.82 13.79
N ARG A 23 19.10 5.39 14.84
CA ARG A 23 19.26 6.15 16.07
C ARG A 23 19.89 7.50 15.71
N ASP A 24 19.05 8.50 15.50
CA ASP A 24 19.48 9.89 15.51
C ASP A 24 18.89 10.51 16.77
N ARG A 25 19.74 10.73 17.77
CA ARG A 25 19.35 11.43 19.00
C ARG A 25 19.12 12.88 18.60
N GLY A 26 17.88 13.31 18.49
CA GLY A 26 17.60 14.70 18.19
C GLY A 26 16.12 14.99 18.04
N GLN A 27 15.51 15.36 19.16
CA GLN A 27 14.42 16.35 19.32
C GLN A 27 13.31 16.39 18.26
N GLY A 28 12.07 16.13 18.71
CA GLY A 28 10.86 16.45 17.95
C GLY A 28 9.60 16.00 18.66
N GLY A 29 9.30 16.62 19.80
CA GLY A 29 8.04 16.44 20.52
C GLY A 29 6.83 17.01 19.76
N ILE A 30 5.68 16.41 20.04
CA ILE A 30 4.33 16.84 19.60
C ILE A 30 4.04 18.24 20.18
N PRO A 31 3.48 19.20 19.42
CA PRO A 31 3.17 20.52 19.96
C PRO A 31 1.95 20.44 20.88
N GLN A 32 2.12 20.79 22.16
CA GLN A 32 1.03 21.24 23.02
C GLN A 32 0.95 22.76 22.99
N ASP A 33 -0.28 23.25 22.99
CA ASP A 33 -0.66 24.63 22.76
C ASP A 33 -0.55 25.50 24.03
N ARG A 34 -0.15 26.76 23.84
CA ARG A 34 -0.23 27.96 24.74
C ARG A 34 0.70 28.06 25.97
N ALA A 35 1.60 29.05 25.96
CA ALA A 35 1.35 30.40 26.52
C ALA A 35 2.65 31.24 26.63
N ARG A 36 2.56 32.50 26.14
CA ARG A 36 3.31 33.74 26.43
C ARG A 36 4.71 33.68 27.08
N GLY A 37 5.65 34.39 26.46
CA GLY A 37 6.60 35.25 27.19
C GLY A 37 8.05 35.17 26.72
N ASP A 38 8.47 36.27 26.10
CA ASP A 38 9.81 36.87 26.20
C ASP A 38 10.92 36.52 25.18
N GLN A 39 11.69 37.57 24.92
CA GLN A 39 12.56 37.82 23.77
C GLN A 39 13.91 37.11 23.89
N GLY A 40 14.45 36.66 22.76
CA GLY A 40 15.80 36.10 22.70
C GLY A 40 16.30 35.91 21.28
N ARG A 41 16.81 36.99 20.68
CA ARG A 41 17.62 37.01 19.45
C ARG A 41 18.83 36.06 19.61
N ILE A 42 19.17 35.24 18.62
CA ILE A 42 20.57 34.92 18.23
C ILE A 42 20.64 34.12 16.90
N SER A 43 21.43 34.70 15.99
CA SER A 43 22.24 34.22 14.86
C SER A 43 21.73 33.17 13.84
N ARG A 44 21.79 33.63 12.58
CA ARG A 44 21.88 32.85 11.34
C ARG A 44 23.08 31.90 11.34
N GLY A 45 22.84 30.63 11.03
CA GLY A 45 23.85 29.66 10.62
C GLY A 45 23.26 28.77 9.53
N GLY A 46 23.59 29.04 8.27
CA GLY A 46 23.16 28.23 7.14
C GLY A 46 23.91 26.89 7.11
N MET A 47 23.16 25.79 7.02
CA MET A 47 23.72 24.48 6.65
C MET A 47 23.09 24.04 5.32
N HIS A 48 23.89 24.16 4.26
CA HIS A 48 23.66 23.48 2.98
C HIS A 48 23.83 21.97 3.20
N GLY A 49 22.75 21.26 3.51
CA GLY A 49 22.69 19.81 3.42
C GLY A 49 22.76 19.37 1.96
N ARG A 50 23.68 18.45 1.63
CA ARG A 50 23.75 17.80 0.31
C ARG A 50 22.39 17.20 -0.07
N PRO A 51 21.91 17.38 -1.32
CA PRO A 51 20.68 16.74 -1.77
C PRO A 51 20.85 15.20 -1.80
N PRO A 52 19.78 14.43 -1.53
CA PRO A 52 19.84 12.97 -1.56
C PRO A 52 20.10 12.44 -2.99
N GLY A 53 20.89 11.37 -3.09
CA GLY A 53 21.37 10.80 -4.36
C GLY A 53 20.23 10.36 -5.30
N THR A 54 20.29 10.88 -6.53
CA THR A 54 19.48 10.46 -7.67
C THR A 54 20.14 9.27 -8.37
N GLY A 55 19.47 8.12 -8.46
CA GLY A 55 19.88 7.02 -9.35
C GLY A 55 19.14 7.09 -10.68
N HIS A 56 19.85 6.92 -11.80
CA HIS A 56 19.28 6.80 -13.14
C HIS A 56 19.30 5.32 -13.57
N TYR A 57 18.21 4.81 -14.15
CA TYR A 57 18.11 3.40 -14.60
C TYR A 57 17.69 3.33 -16.07
N GLU A 58 18.26 2.39 -16.84
CA GLU A 58 17.80 2.01 -18.18
C GLU A 58 16.78 0.86 -18.06
N VAL A 59 15.61 1.00 -18.70
CA VAL A 59 14.54 -0.02 -18.72
C VAL A 59 14.38 -0.52 -20.16
N ALA A 60 14.36 -1.84 -20.36
CA ALA A 60 14.03 -2.46 -21.64
C ALA A 60 12.56 -2.95 -21.61
N MET A 61 11.79 -2.61 -22.63
CA MET A 61 10.40 -3.02 -22.81
C MET A 61 10.33 -4.43 -23.42
N ARG A 62 9.50 -5.32 -22.88
CA ARG A 62 9.06 -6.55 -23.55
C ARG A 62 7.53 -6.64 -23.45
N GLU A 63 6.89 -6.84 -24.60
CA GLU A 63 5.43 -6.72 -24.81
C GLU A 63 4.61 -7.83 -24.13
N ASP A 64 5.27 -8.90 -23.67
CA ASP A 64 4.69 -10.13 -23.13
C ASP A 64 4.79 -10.29 -21.59
N GLU A 65 5.41 -9.34 -20.89
CA GLU A 65 5.68 -9.44 -19.43
C GLU A 65 5.15 -8.27 -18.57
N GLY A 66 4.50 -7.27 -19.19
CA GLY A 66 4.25 -5.98 -18.54
C GLY A 66 5.57 -5.26 -18.21
N MET A 67 5.51 -4.00 -17.75
CA MET A 67 6.73 -3.21 -17.51
C MET A 67 7.57 -3.80 -16.35
N VAL A 68 8.61 -4.58 -16.69
CA VAL A 68 9.58 -5.12 -15.74
C VAL A 68 10.69 -4.08 -15.53
N VAL A 69 10.73 -3.44 -14.35
CA VAL A 69 11.92 -2.68 -13.93
C VAL A 69 13.06 -3.69 -13.67
N MET A 70 13.88 -3.92 -14.69
CA MET A 70 15.12 -4.68 -14.60
C MET A 70 16.16 -3.80 -13.88
N ALA A 71 16.46 -4.13 -12.63
CA ALA A 71 17.51 -3.46 -11.87
C ALA A 71 18.89 -3.87 -12.44
N ALA A 72 19.46 -3.09 -13.37
CA ALA A 72 20.82 -3.33 -13.86
C ALA A 72 21.89 -2.56 -13.05
N LYS A 73 23.05 -3.22 -12.91
CA LYS A 73 24.35 -2.89 -12.28
C LYS A 73 24.65 -1.40 -12.00
N GLU A 74 24.95 -1.07 -10.74
CA GLU A 74 25.86 0.04 -10.44
C GLU A 74 27.30 -0.41 -10.72
N GLY A 75 28.04 0.41 -11.49
CA GLY A 75 29.43 0.19 -11.85
C GLY A 75 30.34 0.12 -10.62
N SER A 76 31.33 -0.76 -10.72
CA SER A 76 32.36 -1.04 -9.73
C SER A 76 33.20 0.18 -9.38
N GLY A 77 32.92 0.83 -8.26
CA GLY A 77 33.85 1.69 -7.54
C GLY A 77 34.32 0.97 -6.27
N LYS A 78 35.59 0.55 -6.22
CA LYS A 78 36.22 -0.06 -5.04
C LYS A 78 36.33 0.99 -3.92
N GLY A 79 35.28 1.14 -3.10
CA GLY A 79 35.31 1.83 -1.82
C GLY A 79 35.13 0.83 -0.69
N ARG A 80 36.19 0.59 0.09
CA ARG A 80 36.08 -0.18 1.35
C ARG A 80 35.21 0.62 2.33
N HIS A 81 34.22 -0.06 2.90
CA HIS A 81 33.20 0.42 3.85
C HIS A 81 31.96 1.06 3.21
N GLY A 82 30.92 0.24 2.97
CA GLY A 82 29.57 0.71 2.62
C GLY A 82 28.59 -0.40 2.19
N ASN A 83 27.75 -0.83 3.14
CA ASN A 83 26.39 -1.39 2.99
C ASN A 83 26.12 -2.66 2.15
N ASP A 84 26.16 -3.83 2.82
CA ASP A 84 25.65 -5.14 2.36
C ASP A 84 24.10 -5.23 2.20
N ALA A 85 23.36 -4.18 2.56
CA ALA A 85 21.89 -4.22 2.53
C ALA A 85 21.29 -4.23 1.11
N GLY A 86 21.96 -3.60 0.15
CA GLY A 86 21.49 -3.51 -1.25
C GLY A 86 21.62 -4.83 -2.03
N TRP A 87 22.69 -5.59 -1.77
CA TRP A 87 22.94 -6.89 -2.42
C TRP A 87 22.00 -7.97 -1.89
N ARG A 88 21.74 -7.98 -0.58
CA ARG A 88 20.76 -8.88 0.05
C ARG A 88 19.35 -8.67 -0.48
N ALA A 89 18.89 -7.43 -0.65
CA ALA A 89 17.55 -7.15 -1.18
C ALA A 89 17.35 -7.58 -2.65
N ARG A 90 18.39 -7.46 -3.51
CA ARG A 90 18.36 -7.94 -4.90
C ARG A 90 18.35 -9.47 -4.98
N ALA A 91 19.17 -10.13 -4.16
CA ALA A 91 19.16 -11.59 -4.04
C ALA A 91 17.80 -12.12 -3.54
N SER A 92 17.21 -11.48 -2.53
CA SER A 92 15.88 -11.86 -2.00
C SER A 92 14.75 -11.68 -3.03
N GLY A 93 14.77 -10.60 -3.83
CA GLY A 93 13.74 -10.36 -4.84
C GLY A 93 13.79 -11.35 -6.01
N ALA A 94 14.99 -11.73 -6.46
CA ALA A 94 15.18 -12.77 -7.47
C ALA A 94 14.78 -14.16 -6.94
N LEU A 95 15.11 -14.46 -5.67
CA LEU A 95 14.73 -15.71 -5.02
C LEU A 95 13.21 -15.81 -4.84
N ILE A 96 12.54 -14.72 -4.41
CA ILE A 96 11.08 -14.65 -4.28
C ILE A 96 10.43 -14.82 -5.66
N ARG A 97 10.92 -14.16 -6.72
CA ARG A 97 10.40 -14.36 -8.08
C ARG A 97 10.57 -15.80 -8.57
N GLY A 98 11.73 -16.42 -8.31
CA GLY A 98 12.02 -17.79 -8.67
C GLY A 98 11.12 -18.80 -7.93
N VAL A 99 10.97 -18.65 -6.61
CA VAL A 99 10.12 -19.51 -5.78
C VAL A 99 8.67 -19.34 -6.17
N LEU A 100 8.15 -18.11 -6.24
CA LEU A 100 6.79 -17.88 -6.67
C LEU A 100 6.57 -18.47 -8.06
N GLY A 101 7.56 -18.39 -8.96
CA GLY A 101 7.60 -18.90 -10.35
C GLY A 101 7.31 -20.38 -10.58
N ILE A 102 7.38 -21.23 -9.55
CA ILE A 102 7.26 -22.69 -9.68
C ILE A 102 5.83 -23.12 -10.07
N PRO A 103 5.64 -23.89 -11.16
CA PRO A 103 4.34 -24.43 -11.54
C PRO A 103 3.71 -25.27 -10.41
N GLY A 104 2.44 -25.01 -10.07
CA GLY A 104 1.71 -25.77 -9.04
C GLY A 104 1.92 -25.30 -7.60
N LEU A 105 2.91 -24.45 -7.31
CA LEU A 105 3.11 -23.86 -5.97
C LEU A 105 1.85 -23.12 -5.49
N ASN A 106 1.11 -22.51 -6.42
CA ASN A 106 -0.14 -21.79 -6.18
C ASN A 106 -1.21 -22.66 -5.51
N ARG A 107 -1.25 -23.98 -5.77
CA ARG A 107 -2.27 -24.89 -5.21
C ARG A 107 -1.99 -25.27 -3.75
N VAL A 108 -0.73 -25.17 -3.33
CA VAL A 108 -0.25 -25.68 -2.04
C VAL A 108 0.11 -24.53 -1.07
N HIS A 109 0.67 -23.44 -1.58
CA HIS A 109 1.15 -22.33 -0.76
C HIS A 109 0.00 -21.39 -0.33
N PRO A 110 -0.26 -21.20 0.98
CA PRO A 110 -1.44 -20.46 1.48
C PRO A 110 -1.59 -19.03 0.93
N TRP A 111 -0.50 -18.39 0.54
CA TRP A 111 -0.47 -16.99 0.10
C TRP A 111 -0.74 -16.81 -1.41
N LEU A 112 -0.85 -17.89 -2.18
CA LEU A 112 -0.93 -17.85 -3.65
C LEU A 112 -2.18 -18.53 -4.22
N ARG A 113 -3.15 -18.85 -3.35
CA ARG A 113 -4.41 -19.49 -3.75
C ARG A 113 -5.43 -18.45 -4.18
N GLU A 114 -5.55 -18.29 -5.50
CA GLU A 114 -6.47 -17.38 -6.18
C GLU A 114 -7.93 -17.75 -5.91
N ASP A 115 -8.25 -19.03 -5.79
CA ASP A 115 -9.61 -19.51 -5.50
C ASP A 115 -10.05 -19.27 -4.04
N LYS A 116 -9.14 -18.80 -3.19
CA LYS A 116 -9.37 -18.59 -1.74
C LYS A 116 -8.95 -17.21 -1.27
N THR A 117 -8.58 -16.31 -2.20
CA THR A 117 -8.08 -14.98 -1.88
C THR A 117 -8.61 -13.97 -2.89
N ASP A 118 -9.37 -12.99 -2.39
CA ASP A 118 -9.74 -11.78 -3.11
C ASP A 118 -9.65 -10.63 -2.11
N ALA A 119 -8.70 -9.71 -2.31
CA ALA A 119 -8.48 -8.58 -1.42
C ALA A 119 -8.31 -7.27 -2.20
N ARG A 120 -9.00 -6.22 -1.77
CA ARG A 120 -9.11 -4.96 -2.51
C ARG A 120 -8.73 -3.78 -1.63
N TRP A 121 -7.98 -2.85 -2.21
CA TRP A 121 -7.56 -1.63 -1.56
C TRP A 121 -8.71 -0.65 -1.66
N LEU A 122 -9.24 -0.22 -0.52
CA LEU A 122 -10.23 0.84 -0.49
C LEU A 122 -9.49 2.18 -0.53
N PRO A 123 -9.86 3.08 -1.46
CA PRO A 123 -9.23 4.38 -1.53
C PRO A 123 -9.37 5.19 -0.24
N ILE A 124 -8.33 5.96 0.09
CA ILE A 124 -8.35 6.94 1.18
C ILE A 124 -8.04 8.34 0.65
N ASN A 125 -8.53 9.36 1.34
CA ASN A 125 -8.15 10.77 1.13
C ASN A 125 -8.22 11.23 -0.33
N ALA A 126 -9.19 10.72 -1.09
CA ALA A 126 -9.45 11.14 -2.44
C ALA A 126 -10.80 11.87 -2.46
N ASP A 127 -10.77 13.14 -2.87
CA ASP A 127 -11.97 13.83 -3.34
C ASP A 127 -12.37 13.15 -4.66
N ILE A 128 -13.13 12.08 -4.55
CA ILE A 128 -13.69 11.40 -5.72
C ILE A 128 -14.79 12.34 -6.23
N GLN A 129 -14.74 12.73 -7.51
CA GLN A 129 -15.86 13.43 -8.12
C GLN A 129 -16.98 12.41 -8.34
N ILE A 130 -17.92 12.38 -7.41
CA ILE A 130 -19.09 11.51 -7.42
C ILE A 130 -20.26 12.34 -7.95
N PRO A 131 -20.97 11.92 -9.02
CA PRO A 131 -22.22 12.54 -9.42
C PRO A 131 -23.28 12.29 -8.33
N GLY A 132 -23.64 13.34 -7.58
CA GLY A 132 -24.54 13.24 -6.43
C GLY A 132 -23.79 12.90 -5.12
N ASP A 133 -24.42 13.22 -3.98
CA ASP A 133 -23.84 13.19 -2.63
C ASP A 133 -23.45 11.78 -2.10
N ALA A 134 -23.10 10.83 -2.97
CA ALA A 134 -22.73 9.47 -2.60
C ALA A 134 -21.36 9.46 -1.86
N PRO A 135 -21.27 8.87 -0.65
CA PRO A 135 -20.05 8.94 0.16
C PRO A 135 -18.87 8.00 -0.20
N MET A 136 -17.71 8.37 0.35
CA MET A 136 -16.35 7.79 0.31
C MET A 136 -16.26 6.25 0.52
N PRO A 137 -15.21 5.55 0.02
CA PRO A 137 -14.98 4.10 0.19
C PRO A 137 -15.13 3.48 1.59
N LEU A 138 -15.18 4.29 2.66
CA LEU A 138 -15.63 3.83 3.97
C LEU A 138 -17.07 3.26 3.96
N MET A 139 -17.97 3.67 3.06
CA MET A 139 -19.32 3.12 3.01
C MET A 139 -19.34 1.60 2.79
N LEU A 140 -18.49 1.10 1.89
CA LEU A 140 -18.39 -0.33 1.63
C LEU A 140 -17.95 -1.07 2.90
N LEU A 141 -16.98 -0.50 3.60
CA LEU A 141 -16.53 -1.03 4.89
C LEU A 141 -17.62 -0.91 5.97
N GLU A 142 -18.36 0.19 6.03
CA GLU A 142 -19.47 0.39 6.96
C GLU A 142 -20.61 -0.61 6.71
N ARG A 143 -20.92 -0.92 5.45
CA ARG A 143 -21.88 -1.96 5.07
C ARG A 143 -21.43 -3.34 5.55
N PHE A 144 -20.18 -3.71 5.29
CA PHE A 144 -19.62 -4.97 5.80
C PHE A 144 -19.66 -5.04 7.33
N ILE A 145 -19.32 -3.92 7.99
CA ILE A 145 -19.40 -3.82 9.45
C ILE A 145 -20.83 -3.97 9.91
N GLU A 146 -21.81 -3.34 9.30
CA GLU A 146 -23.21 -3.42 9.75
C GLU A 146 -23.76 -4.83 9.62
N GLU A 147 -23.51 -5.49 8.50
CA GLU A 147 -24.06 -6.81 8.18
C GLU A 147 -23.36 -7.98 8.89
N ALA A 148 -22.14 -7.80 9.40
CA ALA A 148 -21.37 -8.90 9.97
C ALA A 148 -22.04 -9.55 11.20
N SER A 149 -22.01 -10.89 11.29
CA SER A 149 -22.45 -11.62 12.49
C SER A 149 -21.58 -11.29 13.71
N HIS A 150 -20.27 -11.25 13.50
CA HIS A 150 -19.28 -10.94 14.54
C HIS A 150 -18.21 -9.97 14.03
N ARG A 151 -17.65 -9.16 14.94
CA ARG A 151 -16.58 -8.18 14.62
C ARG A 151 -15.51 -8.29 15.70
N VAL A 152 -14.29 -8.65 15.31
CA VAL A 152 -13.15 -8.78 16.21
C VAL A 152 -12.07 -7.80 15.79
N ILE A 153 -11.72 -6.89 16.69
CA ILE A 153 -10.56 -6.01 16.52
C ILE A 153 -9.36 -6.70 17.13
N ILE A 154 -8.29 -6.82 16.34
CA ILE A 154 -6.97 -7.23 16.85
C ILE A 154 -6.32 -6.01 17.51
N ASP A 155 -5.76 -6.18 18.71
CA ASP A 155 -5.29 -5.06 19.54
C ASP A 155 -4.02 -4.39 19.00
N TYR A 156 -3.34 -5.00 18.03
CA TYR A 156 -2.17 -4.41 17.37
C TYR A 156 -1.99 -4.88 15.93
N CYS A 157 -1.30 -4.07 15.13
CA CYS A 157 -0.88 -4.44 13.79
C CYS A 157 0.43 -5.25 13.84
N GLY A 158 0.38 -6.53 13.47
CA GLY A 158 1.56 -7.41 13.45
C GLY A 158 2.70 -6.89 12.57
N CYS A 159 2.39 -6.26 11.43
CA CYS A 159 3.40 -5.66 10.56
C CYS A 159 4.11 -4.48 11.24
N ARG A 160 3.35 -3.54 11.80
CA ARG A 160 3.93 -2.36 12.47
C ARG A 160 4.76 -2.77 13.68
N LYS A 161 4.26 -3.73 14.47
CA LYS A 161 4.99 -4.26 15.62
C LYS A 161 6.28 -4.98 15.21
N GLY A 162 6.20 -5.90 14.24
CA GLY A 162 7.35 -6.69 13.79
C GLY A 162 8.47 -5.86 13.17
N TRP A 163 8.12 -4.75 12.50
CA TRP A 163 9.08 -3.83 11.88
C TRP A 163 9.39 -2.58 12.72
N HIS A 164 8.92 -2.51 13.97
CA HIS A 164 9.14 -1.37 14.89
C HIS A 164 8.77 -0.03 14.26
N CYS A 165 7.55 0.06 13.73
CA CYS A 165 7.04 1.26 13.07
C CYS A 165 6.98 2.46 14.02
N GLU A 166 7.58 3.59 13.60
CA GLU A 166 7.55 4.86 14.32
C GLU A 166 6.57 5.88 13.71
N ASP A 167 6.13 5.65 12.46
CA ASP A 167 5.34 6.61 11.69
C ASP A 167 3.82 6.47 11.89
N TYR A 168 3.36 5.31 12.36
CA TYR A 168 1.93 4.97 12.49
C TYR A 168 1.63 4.21 13.79
N PRO A 169 0.45 4.43 14.40
CA PRO A 169 0.06 3.83 15.68
C PRO A 169 0.06 2.30 15.59
N VAL A 170 0.70 1.60 16.53
CA VAL A 170 0.80 0.13 16.50
C VAL A 170 -0.51 -0.54 16.92
N GLU A 171 -1.30 0.13 17.76
CA GLU A 171 -2.55 -0.32 18.36
C GLU A 171 -3.76 -0.34 17.40
N ILE A 172 -3.63 0.27 16.21
CA ILE A 172 -4.63 0.12 15.15
C ILE A 172 -4.39 -1.20 14.42
N GLY A 173 -4.84 -2.31 15.01
CA GLY A 173 -4.77 -3.63 14.41
C GLY A 173 -5.83 -3.88 13.34
N CYS A 174 -5.96 -5.13 12.90
CA CYS A 174 -6.91 -5.49 11.84
C CYS A 174 -8.32 -5.66 12.40
N LEU A 175 -9.33 -5.46 11.56
CA LEU A 175 -10.71 -5.78 11.86
C LEU A 175 -11.11 -7.06 11.12
N MET A 176 -11.51 -8.08 11.87
CA MET A 176 -11.92 -9.40 11.36
C MET A 176 -13.42 -9.56 11.57
N MET A 177 -14.13 -10.06 10.56
CA MET A 177 -15.59 -10.17 10.58
C MET A 177 -16.08 -11.56 10.20
N GLY A 178 -17.19 -11.98 10.82
CA GLY A 178 -17.83 -13.28 10.61
C GLY A 178 -17.51 -14.32 11.68
N GLU A 179 -18.26 -15.41 11.69
CA GLU A 179 -18.21 -16.49 12.69
C GLU A 179 -16.78 -16.98 12.99
N SER A 180 -15.96 -17.19 11.95
CA SER A 180 -14.59 -17.70 12.15
C SER A 180 -13.63 -16.67 12.73
N ALA A 181 -13.99 -15.37 12.82
CA ALA A 181 -13.18 -14.38 13.51
C ALA A 181 -13.10 -14.65 15.03
N LEU A 182 -14.11 -15.30 15.62
CA LEU A 182 -14.11 -15.69 17.04
C LEU A 182 -13.11 -16.81 17.37
N GLU A 183 -12.61 -17.52 16.35
CA GLU A 183 -11.63 -18.60 16.53
C GLU A 183 -10.20 -18.07 16.72
N ILE A 184 -9.97 -16.77 16.57
CA ILE A 184 -8.65 -16.14 16.72
C ILE A 184 -8.25 -16.16 18.20
N LYS A 185 -7.35 -17.08 18.56
CA LYS A 185 -6.88 -17.25 19.96
C LYS A 185 -5.44 -16.81 20.21
N LYS A 186 -4.61 -16.82 19.16
CA LYS A 186 -3.16 -16.57 19.28
C LYS A 186 -2.80 -15.10 19.39
N PHE A 187 -3.71 -14.21 19.04
CA PHE A 187 -3.48 -12.77 19.01
C PHE A 187 -4.47 -12.10 19.94
N PRO A 188 -4.03 -11.15 20.78
CA PRO A 188 -4.93 -10.37 21.60
C PRO A 188 -5.85 -9.57 20.68
N GLY A 189 -7.13 -9.72 20.93
CA GLY A 189 -8.20 -9.07 20.21
C GLY A 189 -9.48 -9.27 20.98
N ARG A 190 -10.48 -8.47 20.64
CA ARG A 190 -11.75 -8.42 21.35
C ARG A 190 -12.90 -8.28 20.38
N GLU A 191 -13.98 -8.97 20.68
CA GLU A 191 -15.25 -8.81 20.00
C GLU A 191 -15.86 -7.44 20.34
N VAL A 192 -16.47 -6.79 19.35
CA VAL A 192 -17.08 -5.47 19.48
C VAL A 192 -18.41 -5.36 18.76
N GLY A 193 -19.21 -4.37 19.17
CA GLY A 193 -20.39 -3.93 18.43
C GLY A 193 -20.04 -3.16 17.15
N ALA A 194 -21.06 -2.96 16.30
CA ALA A 194 -20.93 -2.25 15.02
C ALA A 194 -20.38 -0.82 15.17
N GLU A 195 -20.87 -0.06 16.16
CA GLU A 195 -20.42 1.32 16.40
C GLU A 195 -18.92 1.40 16.69
N GLU A 196 -18.41 0.52 17.57
CA GLU A 196 -17.01 0.54 17.92
C GLU A 196 -16.12 0.07 16.74
N ALA A 197 -16.58 -0.90 15.96
CA ALA A 197 -15.90 -1.31 14.73
C ALA A 197 -15.82 -0.17 13.69
N ARG A 198 -16.92 0.58 13.49
CA ARG A 198 -16.93 1.80 12.65
C ARG A 198 -15.95 2.84 13.18
N GLY A 199 -15.97 3.11 14.47
CA GLY A 199 -15.04 4.05 15.12
C GLY A 199 -13.57 3.64 14.93
N HIS A 200 -13.27 2.34 15.01
CA HIS A 200 -11.93 1.82 14.74
C HIS A 200 -11.51 2.03 13.28
N ALA A 201 -12.39 1.70 12.33
CA ALA A 201 -12.13 1.90 10.90
C ALA A 201 -11.92 3.38 10.54
N ARG A 202 -12.73 4.29 11.09
CA ARG A 202 -12.60 5.73 10.90
C ARG A 202 -11.26 6.25 11.41
N ARG A 203 -10.89 5.92 12.65
CA ARG A 203 -9.57 6.27 13.22
C ARG A 203 -8.41 5.76 12.36
N ALA A 204 -8.54 4.57 11.77
CA ALA A 204 -7.51 4.03 10.91
C ALA A 204 -7.33 4.84 9.62
N VAL A 205 -8.43 5.19 8.95
CA VAL A 205 -8.41 6.00 7.73
C VAL A 205 -7.93 7.43 8.01
N GLU A 206 -8.38 8.04 9.12
CA GLU A 206 -7.92 9.37 9.59
C GLU A 206 -6.41 9.39 9.88
N ALA A 207 -5.85 8.28 10.37
CA ALA A 207 -4.40 8.09 10.51
C ALA A 207 -3.68 7.88 9.17
N GLY A 208 -4.38 7.95 8.03
CA GLY A 208 -3.83 7.78 6.70
C GLY A 208 -3.49 6.33 6.36
N LEU A 209 -4.11 5.35 7.02
CA LEU A 209 -3.94 3.93 6.72
C LEU A 209 -4.92 3.50 5.63
N VAL A 210 -4.45 2.72 4.66
CA VAL A 210 -5.27 2.22 3.55
C VAL A 210 -5.97 0.93 3.96
N PRO A 211 -7.31 0.87 4.03
CA PRO A 211 -8.01 -0.39 4.25
C PRO A 211 -7.81 -1.32 3.06
N ILE A 212 -7.48 -2.56 3.35
CA ILE A 212 -7.54 -3.67 2.39
C ILE A 212 -8.59 -4.63 2.91
N VAL A 213 -9.67 -4.78 2.15
CA VAL A 213 -10.82 -5.60 2.52
C VAL A 213 -10.91 -6.82 1.63
N GLY A 214 -11.27 -7.96 2.20
CA GLY A 214 -11.67 -9.13 1.44
C GLY A 214 -11.36 -10.44 2.12
N LYS A 215 -11.46 -11.52 1.36
CA LYS A 215 -11.12 -12.86 1.81
C LYS A 215 -9.62 -13.08 1.61
N VAL A 216 -8.88 -13.34 2.68
CA VAL A 216 -7.42 -13.54 2.59
C VAL A 216 -7.05 -14.89 3.19
N ARG A 217 -6.68 -15.88 2.35
CA ARG A 217 -6.29 -17.21 2.83
C ARG A 217 -5.06 -17.17 3.75
N ALA A 218 -4.15 -16.23 3.50
CA ALA A 218 -2.98 -16.02 4.33
C ALA A 218 -3.36 -15.65 5.77
N ASP A 219 -4.42 -14.87 5.97
CA ASP A 219 -4.85 -14.47 7.31
C ASP A 219 -5.37 -15.66 8.12
N ASN A 220 -6.12 -16.58 7.49
CA ASN A 220 -6.46 -17.86 8.14
C ASN A 220 -5.24 -18.63 8.63
N TYR A 221 -4.12 -18.59 7.88
CA TYR A 221 -2.88 -19.23 8.31
C TYR A 221 -2.19 -18.44 9.44
N ILE A 222 -2.10 -17.11 9.33
CA ILE A 222 -1.46 -16.24 10.32
C ILE A 222 -2.17 -16.33 11.67
N PHE A 223 -3.50 -16.23 11.67
CA PHE A 223 -4.33 -16.23 12.87
C PHE A 223 -4.69 -17.63 13.37
N ASP A 224 -4.20 -18.68 12.70
CA ASP A 224 -4.48 -20.09 13.02
C ASP A 224 -5.97 -20.43 13.07
N VAL A 225 -6.69 -19.94 12.07
CA VAL A 225 -8.13 -20.13 11.90
C VAL A 225 -8.38 -21.02 10.69
N LYS A 226 -9.18 -22.07 10.86
CA LYS A 226 -9.54 -22.95 9.75
C LYS A 226 -10.32 -22.17 8.69
N ASP A 227 -9.91 -22.33 7.44
CA ASP A 227 -10.56 -21.64 6.33
C ASP A 227 -11.88 -22.29 5.95
N ARG A 228 -12.98 -21.75 6.48
CA ARG A 228 -14.36 -22.11 6.14
C ARG A 228 -15.05 -21.07 5.26
N SER A 229 -14.29 -20.13 4.68
CA SER A 229 -14.84 -18.94 4.00
C SER A 229 -15.83 -18.15 4.86
N ARG A 230 -15.60 -18.10 6.19
CA ARG A 230 -16.41 -17.37 7.17
C ARG A 230 -15.65 -16.29 7.96
N MET A 231 -14.60 -15.76 7.35
CA MET A 231 -13.78 -14.72 7.95
C MET A 231 -13.41 -13.71 6.87
N LEU A 232 -14.05 -12.54 6.95
CA LEU A 232 -13.74 -11.37 6.15
C LEU A 232 -12.67 -10.56 6.89
N THR A 233 -11.65 -10.12 6.17
CA THR A 233 -10.54 -9.38 6.76
C THR A 233 -10.51 -7.95 6.26
N VAL A 234 -10.25 -7.03 7.19
CA VAL A 234 -9.89 -5.64 6.91
C VAL A 234 -8.55 -5.34 7.56
N CYS A 235 -7.51 -5.25 6.73
CA CYS A 235 -6.18 -4.79 7.15
C CYS A 235 -6.07 -3.28 6.94
N PHE A 236 -5.54 -2.53 7.91
CA PHE A 236 -5.28 -1.10 7.75
C PHE A 236 -3.79 -0.87 7.44
N CYS A 237 -3.44 -0.75 6.17
CA CYS A 237 -2.05 -0.81 5.71
C CYS A 237 -1.37 0.57 5.69
N CYS A 238 -0.24 0.66 6.40
CA CYS A 238 0.66 1.80 6.30
C CYS A 238 1.58 1.69 5.06
N GLU A 239 2.12 2.83 4.62
CA GLU A 239 3.08 2.88 3.50
C GLU A 239 4.50 2.44 3.88
N CYS A 240 4.84 2.47 5.16
CA CYS A 240 6.23 2.33 5.63
C CYS A 240 6.68 0.87 5.82
N CYS A 241 5.85 -0.03 6.34
CA CYS A 241 6.27 -1.37 6.74
C CYS A 241 5.25 -2.49 6.50
N CYS A 242 4.12 -2.20 5.84
CA CYS A 242 3.15 -3.24 5.55
C CYS A 242 3.72 -4.29 4.59
N VAL A 243 3.36 -5.56 4.81
CA VAL A 243 3.74 -6.69 3.95
C VAL A 243 3.24 -6.52 2.51
N THR A 244 2.17 -5.77 2.30
CA THR A 244 1.65 -5.47 0.96
C THR A 244 2.62 -4.66 0.11
N ARG A 245 3.65 -4.04 0.70
CA ARG A 245 4.74 -3.43 -0.07
C ARG A 245 5.52 -4.43 -0.92
N PHE A 246 5.51 -5.71 -0.56
CA PHE A 246 6.18 -6.76 -1.33
C PHE A 246 5.42 -7.17 -2.61
N THR A 247 4.17 -6.73 -2.79
CA THR A 247 3.38 -7.03 -4.01
C THR A 247 4.04 -6.48 -5.27
N ARG A 248 4.84 -5.42 -5.16
CA ARG A 248 5.69 -4.89 -6.24
C ARG A 248 6.71 -5.87 -6.80
N TYR A 249 6.99 -6.97 -6.09
CA TYR A 249 7.89 -8.04 -6.53
C TYR A 249 7.15 -9.28 -7.03
N VAL A 250 5.82 -9.33 -6.88
CA VAL A 250 4.97 -10.41 -7.35
C VAL A 250 4.64 -10.14 -8.82
N PRO A 251 4.84 -11.10 -9.74
CA PRO A 251 4.45 -10.93 -11.14
C PRO A 251 2.97 -10.53 -11.27
N LEU A 252 2.67 -9.53 -12.10
CA LEU A 252 1.33 -8.95 -12.23
C LEU A 252 0.25 -10.01 -12.50
N LYS A 253 0.52 -10.97 -13.40
CA LYS A 253 -0.36 -12.10 -13.73
C LYS A 253 -0.79 -12.97 -12.52
N ARG A 254 -0.06 -12.88 -11.40
CA ARG A 254 -0.42 -13.55 -10.14
C ARG A 254 -1.02 -12.60 -9.13
N LEU A 255 -0.61 -11.34 -9.16
CA LEU A 255 -1.13 -10.34 -8.25
C LEU A 255 -2.58 -9.99 -8.58
N GLU A 256 -2.91 -9.87 -9.87
CA GLU A 256 -4.24 -9.44 -10.32
C GLU A 256 -5.38 -10.36 -9.87
N PRO A 257 -5.30 -11.70 -9.97
CA PRO A 257 -6.38 -12.56 -9.50
C PRO A 257 -6.56 -12.52 -7.98
N LEU A 258 -5.46 -12.35 -7.21
CA LEU A 258 -5.49 -12.33 -5.75
C LEU A 258 -5.93 -10.98 -5.18
N GLN A 259 -5.49 -9.91 -5.83
CA GLN A 259 -5.57 -8.53 -5.33
C GLN A 259 -5.98 -7.59 -6.46
N PRO A 260 -7.15 -7.79 -7.10
CA PRO A 260 -7.55 -7.00 -8.24
C PRO A 260 -7.64 -5.52 -7.87
N ARG A 261 -7.39 -4.64 -8.85
CA ARG A 261 -7.73 -3.23 -8.70
C ARG A 261 -9.24 -3.12 -8.51
N LEU A 262 -9.68 -2.13 -7.74
CA LEU A 262 -11.09 -1.81 -7.63
C LEU A 262 -11.64 -1.49 -9.04
N GLU A 263 -12.52 -2.35 -9.53
CA GLU A 263 -13.17 -2.19 -10.84
C GLU A 263 -14.02 -0.93 -10.82
N GLY A 264 -14.15 -0.23 -11.95
CA GLY A 264 -14.92 1.00 -12.02
C GLY A 264 -14.24 2.25 -11.44
N ILE A 265 -12.99 2.13 -10.96
CA ILE A 265 -12.17 3.28 -10.57
C ILE A 265 -10.91 3.39 -11.44
N SER A 266 -10.67 4.59 -11.96
CA SER A 266 -9.42 4.97 -12.63
C SER A 266 -8.69 6.08 -11.88
N MET A 267 -7.38 6.13 -12.10
CA MET A 267 -6.51 7.22 -11.64
C MET A 267 -6.04 8.00 -12.86
N GLN A 268 -6.24 9.33 -12.88
CA GLN A 268 -5.76 10.19 -13.95
C GLN A 268 -4.72 11.19 -13.43
N VAL A 269 -3.70 11.46 -14.25
CA VAL A 269 -2.77 12.57 -14.03
C VAL A 269 -3.21 13.73 -14.92
N THR A 270 -3.43 14.91 -14.34
CA THR A 270 -3.88 16.10 -15.08
C THR A 270 -2.70 16.94 -15.55
N GLU A 271 -2.99 17.95 -16.39
CA GLU A 271 -1.97 18.90 -16.89
C GLU A 271 -1.38 19.79 -15.78
N SER A 272 -1.99 19.86 -14.60
CA SER A 272 -1.41 20.53 -13.42
C SER A 272 -0.16 19.81 -12.88
N CYS A 273 0.18 18.63 -13.41
CA CYS A 273 1.33 17.85 -12.97
C CYS A 273 2.66 18.54 -13.34
N THR A 274 3.40 18.97 -12.31
CA THR A 274 4.75 19.56 -12.46
C THR A 274 5.88 18.53 -12.54
N GLY A 275 5.58 17.24 -12.38
CA GLY A 275 6.60 16.19 -12.38
C GLY A 275 7.42 16.09 -11.10
N CYS A 276 6.99 16.71 -10.00
CA CYS A 276 7.77 16.78 -8.74
C CYS A 276 8.02 15.41 -8.05
N GLY A 277 7.30 14.37 -8.46
CA GLY A 277 7.50 13.00 -7.99
C GLY A 277 7.15 12.72 -6.52
N LYS A 278 6.42 13.62 -5.84
CA LYS A 278 5.96 13.37 -4.45
C LYS A 278 5.05 12.14 -4.37
N CYS A 279 4.08 12.04 -5.27
CA CYS A 279 3.19 10.89 -5.41
C CYS A 279 3.93 9.55 -5.55
N ALA A 280 5.01 9.50 -6.35
CA ALA A 280 5.83 8.31 -6.53
C ALA A 280 6.49 7.84 -5.22
N ARG A 281 6.89 8.78 -4.34
CA ARG A 281 7.47 8.45 -3.03
C ARG A 281 6.48 7.83 -2.06
N HIS A 282 5.21 8.20 -2.13
CA HIS A 282 4.15 7.64 -1.30
C HIS A 282 3.53 6.36 -1.88
N CYS A 283 3.82 6.03 -3.15
CA CYS A 283 3.40 4.76 -3.74
C CYS A 283 4.30 3.61 -3.24
N TYR A 284 3.94 3.02 -2.10
CA TYR A 284 4.74 1.97 -1.47
C TYR A 284 4.87 0.71 -2.36
N ILE A 285 3.88 0.43 -3.21
CA ILE A 285 3.93 -0.64 -4.22
C ILE A 285 4.64 -0.24 -5.53
N GLN A 286 5.18 0.97 -5.64
CA GLN A 286 5.97 1.46 -6.78
C GLN A 286 5.26 1.39 -8.14
N ALA A 287 3.94 1.58 -8.16
CA ALA A 287 3.13 1.63 -9.38
C ALA A 287 3.21 2.99 -10.11
N ILE A 288 3.98 3.96 -9.61
CA ILE A 288 4.07 5.31 -10.17
C ILE A 288 5.51 5.61 -10.58
N GLN A 289 5.67 6.16 -11.78
CA GLN A 289 6.95 6.59 -12.33
C GLN A 289 6.93 8.06 -12.73
N VAL A 290 8.11 8.69 -12.78
CA VAL A 290 8.28 10.02 -13.39
C VAL A 290 9.10 9.85 -14.65
N VAL A 291 8.51 10.24 -15.78
CA VAL A 291 9.04 10.11 -17.13
C VAL A 291 8.91 11.47 -17.81
N ASP A 292 10.03 12.05 -18.25
CA ASP A 292 10.06 13.36 -18.92
C ASP A 292 9.28 14.47 -18.19
N LYS A 293 9.43 14.53 -16.85
CA LYS A 293 8.73 15.45 -15.94
C LYS A 293 7.19 15.28 -15.93
N LYS A 294 6.66 14.18 -16.44
CA LYS A 294 5.27 13.77 -16.25
C LYS A 294 5.19 12.53 -15.38
N VAL A 295 4.15 12.45 -14.56
CA VAL A 295 3.88 11.28 -13.73
C VAL A 295 3.09 10.27 -14.57
N VAL A 296 3.48 9.00 -14.50
CA VAL A 296 2.81 7.87 -15.16
C VAL A 296 2.40 6.86 -14.10
N ILE A 297 1.14 6.43 -14.13
CA ILE A 297 0.59 5.39 -13.25
C ILE A 297 0.51 4.09 -14.05
N GLY A 298 1.20 3.05 -13.58
CA GLY A 298 1.26 1.74 -14.26
C GLY A 298 0.28 0.71 -13.68
N ASP A 299 0.29 -0.48 -14.28
CA ASP A 299 -0.70 -1.55 -14.07
C ASP A 299 -0.69 -2.17 -12.66
N TYR A 300 0.40 -1.98 -11.92
CA TYR A 300 0.46 -2.41 -10.52
C TYR A 300 -0.44 -1.58 -9.59
N CYS A 301 -0.99 -0.46 -10.07
CA CYS A 301 -1.84 0.43 -9.28
C CYS A 301 -3.08 -0.30 -8.75
N ARG A 302 -3.32 -0.17 -7.44
CA ARG A 302 -4.51 -0.72 -6.77
C ARG A 302 -5.54 0.35 -6.39
N ALA A 303 -5.45 1.54 -7.01
CA ALA A 303 -6.37 2.66 -6.82
C ALA A 303 -6.58 3.06 -5.34
N CYS A 304 -5.54 3.05 -4.51
CA CYS A 304 -5.68 3.34 -3.08
C CYS A 304 -5.78 4.83 -2.70
N GLY A 305 -5.71 5.75 -3.68
CA GLY A 305 -5.87 7.19 -3.45
C GLY A 305 -4.72 7.91 -2.73
N ARG A 306 -3.79 7.20 -2.08
CA ARG A 306 -2.67 7.82 -1.34
C ARG A 306 -1.85 8.82 -2.17
N CYS A 307 -1.66 8.54 -3.45
CA CYS A 307 -0.93 9.45 -4.35
C CYS A 307 -1.69 10.75 -4.65
N ALA A 308 -3.02 10.72 -4.67
CA ALA A 308 -3.87 11.90 -4.84
C ALA A 308 -3.69 12.86 -3.66
N GLY A 309 -3.89 12.36 -2.42
CA GLY A 309 -3.70 13.17 -1.21
C GLY A 309 -2.26 13.66 -0.99
N ALA A 310 -1.26 12.99 -1.55
CA ALA A 310 0.14 13.41 -1.47
C ALA A 310 0.57 14.44 -2.55
N CYS A 311 -0.28 14.71 -3.54
CA CYS A 311 0.06 15.56 -4.67
C CYS A 311 -0.17 17.04 -4.29
N PRO A 312 0.89 17.87 -4.23
CA PRO A 312 0.76 19.27 -3.79
C PRO A 312 0.00 20.13 -4.80
N GLU A 313 -0.04 19.71 -6.06
CA GLU A 313 -0.72 20.41 -7.16
C GLU A 313 -2.15 19.90 -7.39
N GLY A 314 -2.62 18.92 -6.60
CA GLY A 314 -3.89 18.24 -6.87
C GLY A 314 -3.94 17.52 -8.22
N ALA A 315 -2.79 17.25 -8.86
CA ALA A 315 -2.73 16.76 -10.24
C ALA A 315 -3.00 15.26 -10.43
N ILE A 316 -3.40 14.55 -9.38
CA ILE A 316 -3.77 13.13 -9.47
C ILE A 316 -5.22 13.02 -9.01
N GLU A 317 -6.10 12.70 -9.96
CA GLU A 317 -7.53 12.58 -9.75
C GLU A 317 -7.94 11.11 -9.73
N MET A 318 -8.92 10.80 -8.90
CA MET A 318 -9.62 9.52 -8.92
C MET A 318 -10.98 9.71 -9.60
N ARG A 319 -11.29 8.87 -10.58
CA ARG A 319 -12.57 8.91 -11.28
C ARG A 319 -13.33 7.62 -11.12
N ILE A 320 -14.64 7.76 -10.98
CA ILE A 320 -15.57 6.66 -11.08
C ILE A 320 -15.95 6.54 -12.55
N ASP A 321 -15.53 5.44 -13.16
CA ASP A 321 -15.86 5.09 -14.53
C ASP A 321 -17.18 4.30 -14.60
N ASP A 322 -17.58 3.70 -13.48
CA ASP A 322 -18.76 2.84 -13.35
C ASP A 322 -19.49 3.15 -12.03
N PRO A 323 -20.70 3.73 -12.06
CA PRO A 323 -21.42 4.12 -10.84
C PRO A 323 -21.76 2.92 -9.93
N ASP A 324 -21.86 1.71 -10.50
CA ASP A 324 -22.21 0.49 -9.76
C ASP A 324 -20.97 -0.19 -9.13
N PHE A 325 -19.80 0.44 -9.18
CA PHE A 325 -18.55 -0.16 -8.75
C PHE A 325 -18.56 -0.67 -7.30
N LEU A 326 -19.27 0.02 -6.40
CA LEU A 326 -19.39 -0.35 -5.00
C LEU A 326 -20.16 -1.66 -4.85
N ASP A 327 -21.32 -1.78 -5.51
CA ASP A 327 -22.15 -2.99 -5.45
C ASP A 327 -21.45 -4.17 -6.12
N LYS A 328 -20.82 -3.97 -7.29
CA LYS A 328 -20.02 -5.01 -7.95
C LYS A 328 -18.87 -5.50 -7.07
N THR A 329 -18.20 -4.58 -6.39
CA THR A 329 -17.12 -4.93 -5.45
C THR A 329 -17.67 -5.69 -4.24
N TYR A 330 -18.78 -5.22 -3.68
CA TYR A 330 -19.47 -5.85 -2.57
C TYR A 330 -19.89 -7.29 -2.89
N ASP A 331 -20.62 -7.48 -3.99
CA ASP A 331 -21.10 -8.79 -4.44
C ASP A 331 -19.96 -9.76 -4.69
N ARG A 332 -18.89 -9.25 -5.31
CA ARG A 332 -17.69 -10.05 -5.54
C ARG A 332 -17.07 -10.50 -4.24
N ILE A 333 -16.83 -9.61 -3.27
CA ILE A 333 -16.26 -10.01 -1.97
C ILE A 333 -17.16 -11.05 -1.29
N ARG A 334 -18.48 -10.87 -1.33
CA ARG A 334 -19.46 -11.84 -0.79
C ARG A 334 -19.43 -13.20 -1.47
N SER A 335 -19.05 -13.27 -2.75
CA SER A 335 -18.88 -14.56 -3.43
C SER A 335 -17.72 -15.40 -2.85
N TYR A 336 -16.73 -14.77 -2.21
CA TYR A 336 -15.58 -15.45 -1.59
C TYR A 336 -15.74 -15.72 -0.08
N VAL A 337 -16.59 -14.95 0.61
CA VAL A 337 -16.70 -15.03 2.07
C VAL A 337 -18.12 -14.70 2.56
N LYS A 338 -18.61 -15.55 3.47
CA LYS A 338 -19.86 -15.36 4.21
C LYS A 338 -19.54 -14.84 5.61
N TYR A 339 -19.79 -13.58 5.87
CA TYR A 339 -19.41 -12.91 7.14
C TYR A 339 -20.62 -12.46 7.96
N ASP A 340 -21.81 -12.56 7.39
CA ASP A 340 -23.11 -12.30 8.00
C ASP A 340 -23.58 -13.44 8.93
#